data_AF-M8EH05-F1
#
_entry.id   AF-M8EH05-F1
#
_cell.length_a   1.000
_cell.length_b   1.000
_cell.length_c   1.000
_cell.angle_alpha   90.00
_cell.angle_beta   90.00
_cell.angle_gamma   90.00
#
_symmetry.space_group_name_H-M   'P 1'
#
loop_
_entity.id
_entity.type
_entity.pdbx_description
1 polymer ?
#
loop_
_entity_poly.entity_id
_entity_poly.type
_entity_poly.pdbx_seq_one_letter_code
_entity_poly.pdbx_strand_id
1 'polypeptide(L)' 'MNTFLDWLAALIVVVAIIFGYLSISAWLVSTLVTFLFPVELGFWQAFAAIILAHVASSLIFSGLNRRSAQ' A
#
# COMPACT_ATOMS: atom_id res chain seq x y z
N MET A 1 -33.19 11.28 -10.79
CA MET A 1 -32.80 11.16 -9.37
C MET A 1 -32.22 9.77 -9.05
N ASN A 2 -32.80 8.70 -9.60
CA ASN A 2 -32.36 7.32 -9.36
C ASN A 2 -30.93 7.03 -9.89
N THR A 3 -30.61 7.51 -11.10
CA THR A 3 -29.29 7.30 -11.72
C THR A 3 -28.12 7.88 -10.92
N PHE A 4 -28.30 9.02 -10.25
CA PHE A 4 -27.26 9.63 -9.41
C PHE A 4 -26.98 8.79 -8.16
N LEU A 5 -28.05 8.26 -7.53
CA LEU A 5 -27.93 7.39 -6.36
C LEU A 5 -27.26 6.06 -6.72
N ASP A 6 -27.55 5.51 -7.90
CA ASP A 6 -26.92 4.27 -8.39
C ASP A 6 -25.41 4.45 -8.60
N TRP A 7 -24.97 5.57 -9.18
CA TRP A 7 -23.55 5.89 -9.32
C TRP A 7 -22.86 6.08 -7.97
N LEU A 8 -23.53 6.71 -7.02
CA LEU A 8 -22.98 6.95 -5.68
C LEU A 8 -22.85 5.63 -4.90
N ALA A 9 -23.82 4.73 -5.03
CA ALA A 9 -23.74 3.38 -4.47
C ALA A 9 -22.59 2.57 -5.10
N ALA A 10 -22.42 2.63 -6.42
CA ALA A 10 -21.31 1.97 -7.11
C ALA A 10 -19.94 2.48 -6.63
N LEU A 11 -19.80 3.79 -6.45
CA LEU A 11 -18.58 4.41 -5.91
C LEU A 11 -18.24 3.89 -4.51
N ILE A 12 -19.24 3.84 -3.62
CA ILE A 12 -19.05 3.34 -2.25
C ILE A 12 -18.58 1.88 -2.25
N VAL A 13 -19.17 1.04 -3.10
CA VAL A 13 -18.78 -0.37 -3.23
C VAL A 13 -17.34 -0.50 -3.71
N VAL A 14 -16.94 0.27 -4.73
CA VAL A 14 -15.55 0.25 -5.23
C VAL A 14 -14.57 0.68 -4.13
N VAL A 15 -14.87 1.76 -3.41
CA VAL A 15 -14.03 2.23 -2.31
C VAL A 15 -13.93 1.18 -1.19
N ALA A 16 -15.04 0.54 -0.81
CA ALA A 16 -15.06 -0.50 0.21
C ALA A 16 -14.18 -1.71 -0.18
N ILE A 17 -14.22 -2.14 -1.45
CA ILE A 17 -13.39 -3.23 -1.96
C ILE A 17 -11.90 -2.86 -1.89
N ILE A 18 -11.54 -1.64 -2.31
CA ILE A 18 -10.16 -1.16 -2.25
C ILE A 18 -9.66 -1.13 -0.80
N PHE A 19 -10.45 -0.59 0.12
CA PHE A 19 -10.10 -0.57 1.54
C PHE A 19 -9.96 -1.97 2.14
N GLY A 20 -10.84 -2.90 1.77
CA GLY A 20 -10.75 -4.30 2.20
C GLY A 20 -9.46 -4.96 1.73
N TYR A 21 -9.10 -4.79 0.46
CA TYR A 21 -7.85 -5.29 -0.10
C TYR A 21 -6.62 -4.70 0.61
N LEU A 22 -6.59 -3.38 0.79
CA LEU A 22 -5.50 -2.69 1.46
C LEU A 22 -5.35 -3.15 2.92
N SER A 23 -6.46 -3.29 3.64
CA SER A 23 -6.45 -3.75 5.03
C SER A 23 -5.91 -5.19 5.17
N ILE A 24 -6.35 -6.11 4.30
CA ILE A 24 -5.85 -7.49 4.29
C ILE A 24 -4.35 -7.53 3.94
N SER A 25 -3.93 -6.74 2.95
CA SER A 25 -2.52 -6.68 2.55
C SER A 25 -1.63 -6.12 3.67
N ALA A 26 -2.09 -5.08 4.37
CA ALA A 26 -1.38 -4.48 5.50
C ALA A 26 -1.29 -5.45 6.68
N TRP A 27 -2.37 -6.18 6.97
CA TRP A 27 -2.36 -7.23 7.99
C TRP A 27 -1.35 -8.34 7.64
N LEU A 28 -1.37 -8.84 6.41
CA LEU A 28 -0.46 -9.90 5.96
C LEU A 28 1.01 -9.46 6.05
N VAL A 29 1.32 -8.24 5.60
CA VAL A 29 2.67 -7.69 5.71
C VAL A 29 3.07 -7.51 7.16
N SER A 30 2.19 -7.00 8.03
CA SER A 30 2.46 -6.88 9.46
C SER A 30 2.78 -8.25 10.08
N THR A 31 1.97 -9.27 9.81
CA THR A 31 2.19 -10.63 10.33
C THR A 31 3.51 -11.23 9.84
N LEU A 32 3.82 -11.09 8.55
CA LEU A 32 5.08 -11.58 7.98
C LEU A 32 6.30 -10.91 8.60
N VAL A 33 6.23 -9.59 8.81
CA VAL A 33 7.32 -8.81 9.41
C VAL A 33 7.53 -9.21 10.87
N THR A 34 6.47 -9.37 11.66
CA THR A 34 6.56 -9.87 13.04
C THR A 34 7.17 -11.26 13.11
N PHE A 35 6.83 -12.14 12.16
CA PHE A 35 7.37 -13.49 12.10
C PHE A 35 8.85 -13.54 11.69
N LEU A 36 9.25 -12.72 10.72
CA LEU A 36 10.61 -12.74 10.16
C LEU A 36 11.65 -12.01 11.02
N PHE A 37 11.27 -10.93 11.70
CA PHE A 37 12.23 -10.02 12.33
C PHE A 37 12.18 -10.00 13.87
N PRO A 38 11.53 -10.98 14.52
CA PRO A 38 10.96 -10.94 15.89
C PRO A 38 10.99 -9.56 16.59
N VAL A 39 10.56 -8.50 15.91
CA VAL A 39 10.43 -7.16 16.44
C VAL A 39 8.94 -6.86 16.49
N GLU A 40 8.45 -6.40 17.64
CA GLU A 40 7.11 -5.86 17.79
C GLU A 40 7.02 -4.51 17.06
N LEU A 41 7.09 -4.56 15.73
CA LEU A 41 6.79 -3.42 14.90
C LEU A 41 5.28 -3.23 14.97
N GLY A 42 4.85 -2.31 15.85
CA GLY A 42 3.45 -1.88 15.86
C GLY A 42 3.05 -1.50 14.45
N PHE A 43 1.80 -1.77 14.05
CA PHE A 43 1.25 -1.54 12.70
C PHE A 43 1.79 -0.27 12.00
N TRP A 44 1.90 0.84 12.72
CA TRP A 44 2.44 2.11 12.25
C TRP A 44 3.91 2.10 11.80
N GLN A 45 4.76 1.31 12.43
CA GLN A 45 6.17 1.15 12.05
C GLN A 45 6.33 0.28 10.81
N ALA A 46 5.53 -0.80 10.69
CA ALA A 46 5.50 -1.62 9.47
C ALA A 46 4.97 -0.80 8.28
N PHE A 47 3.91 -0.01 8.49
CA PHE A 47 3.38 0.93 7.51
C PHE A 47 4.42 1.98 7.08
N ALA A 48 5.11 2.60 8.03
CA ALA A 48 6.18 3.55 7.74
C ALA A 48 7.34 2.89 6.96
N ALA A 49 7.70 1.64 7.30
CA ALA A 49 8.74 0.90 6.60
C ALA A 49 8.36 0.59 5.15
N ILE A 50 7.11 0.24 4.86
CA ILE A 50 6.63 0.03 3.48
C ILE A 50 6.72 1.32 2.67
N ILE A 51 6.28 2.45 3.24
CA ILE A 51 6.36 3.76 2.59
C ILE A 51 7.82 4.13 2.33
N LEU A 52 8.70 3.96 3.32
CA LEU A 52 10.13 4.25 3.18
C LEU A 52 10.79 3.33 2.15
N ALA A 53 10.44 2.04 2.10
CA ALA A 53 10.96 1.10 1.11
C ALA A 53 10.49 1.48 -0.31
N HIS A 54 9.25 1.95 -0.46
CA HIS A 54 8.73 2.43 -1.74
C HIS A 54 9.47 3.71 -2.20
N VAL A 55 9.67 4.68 -1.30
CA VAL A 55 10.41 5.91 -1.58
C VAL A 55 11.90 5.63 -1.85
N ALA A 56 12.53 4.74 -1.08
CA ALA A 56 13.91 4.33 -1.31
C ALA A 56 14.06 3.64 -2.67
N SER A 57 13.12 2.75 -3.02
CA SER A 57 13.12 2.09 -4.32
C SER A 57 12.98 3.10 -5.46
N SER A 58 12.04 4.06 -5.37
CA SER A 58 11.88 5.07 -6.40
C SER A 58 13.12 5.95 -6.55
N LEU A 59 13.81 6.29 -5.45
CA LEU A 59 15.08 7.02 -5.49
C LEU A 59 16.20 6.18 -6.14
N ILE A 60 16.38 4.93 -5.72
CA ILE A 60 17.42 4.01 -6.25
C ILE A 60 17.20 3.75 -7.75
N PHE A 61 15.96 3.45 -8.15
CA PHE A 61 15.63 3.17 -9.55
C PHE A 61 15.52 4.44 -10.42
N SER A 62 15.28 5.61 -9.84
CA SER A 62 15.36 6.88 -10.59
C SER A 62 16.78 7.20 -11.06
N GLY A 63 17.81 6.78 -10.29
CA GLY A 63 19.21 6.91 -10.67
C GLY A 63 19.64 5.93 -11.77
N LEU A 64 19.09 4.72 -11.78
CA LEU A 64 19.37 3.69 -12.79
C LEU A 64 18.80 4.07 -14.17
N ASN A 65 17.59 4.63 -14.24
CA ASN A 65 16.97 5.06 -15.49
C ASN A 65 17.67 6.26 -16.16
N ARG A 66 18.50 7.02 -15.44
CA ARG A 66 19.29 8.11 -16.02
C ARG A 66 20.60 7.64 -16.67
N ARG A 67 21.13 6.49 -16.27
CA ARG A 67 22.41 5.96 -16.81
C ARG A 67 22.24 5.02 -18.01
N SER A 68 21.06 4.42 -18.22
CA SER A 68 20.80 3.58 -19.40
C SER A 68 20.40 4.36 -20.65
N ALA A 69 20.25 5.70 -20.54
CA ALA A 69 19.87 6.60 -21.63
C ALA A 69 21.05 7.45 -22.16
N GLN A 70 22.29 7.16 -21.72
CA GLN A 70 23.54 7.66 -22.31
C GLN A 70 24.26 6.50 -23.00
#